data_AF-A0A4V1A3F3-F1
#
_entry.id   AF-A0A4V1A3F3-F1
#
_cell.length_a   1.000
_cell.length_b   1.000
_cell.length_c   1.000
_cell.angle_alpha   90.00
_cell.angle_beta   90.00
_cell.angle_gamma   90.00
#
_symmetry.space_group_name_H-M   'P 1'
#
loop_
_entity.id
_entity.type
_entity.pdbx_description
1 polymer ?
#
loop_
_entity_poly.entity_id
_entity_poly.type
_entity_poly.pdbx_seq_one_letter_code
_entity_poly.pdbx_strand_id
1 'polypeptide(L)' 'MDINWALVAPLIVIQVVLLIVALVDLIRIESTNGPKWLWALVIIFINTLGPIVYFIFGRKS' A
#
# COMPACT_ATOMS: atom_id res chain seq x y z
N MET A 1 -29.96 3.98 -7.83
CA MET A 1 -28.99 3.02 -7.25
C MET A 1 -28.45 3.67 -6.00
N ASP A 2 -29.01 3.31 -4.84
CA ASP A 2 -28.55 3.84 -3.55
C ASP A 2 -27.35 3.00 -3.09
N ILE A 3 -26.17 3.61 -3.09
CA ILE A 3 -24.95 2.97 -2.59
C ILE A 3 -25.01 3.03 -1.06
N ASN A 4 -24.94 1.87 -0.40
CA ASN A 4 -24.83 1.82 1.05
C ASN A 4 -23.41 2.19 1.48
N TRP A 5 -23.19 3.48 1.70
CA TRP A 5 -21.90 4.04 2.10
C TRP A 5 -21.38 3.49 3.42
N ALA A 6 -22.25 3.04 4.33
CA ALA A 6 -21.82 2.42 5.59
C ALA A 6 -21.06 1.09 5.37
N LEU A 7 -21.31 0.40 4.25
CA LEU A 7 -20.57 -0.81 3.87
C LEU A 7 -19.29 -0.51 3.10
N VAL A 8 -19.31 0.51 2.24
CA VAL A 8 -18.18 0.82 1.33
C VAL A 8 -17.11 1.67 2.01
N ALA A 9 -17.50 2.63 2.85
CA ALA A 9 -16.57 3.56 3.49
C ALA A 9 -15.47 2.85 4.31
N PRO A 10 -15.75 1.82 5.13
CA PRO A 10 -14.71 1.12 5.87
C PRO A 10 -13.65 0.47 4.96
N LEU A 11 -14.06 -0.08 3.81
CA LEU A 11 -13.15 -0.69 2.85
C LEU A 11 -12.20 0.33 2.24
N ILE A 12 -12.74 1.51 1.87
CA ILE A 12 -11.93 2.63 1.34
C ILE A 12 -10.96 3.12 2.42
N VAL A 13 -11.41 3.26 3.66
CA VAL A 13 -10.55 3.71 4.78
C VAL A 13 -9.37 2.75 4.96
N ILE A 14 -9.62 1.44 5.00
CA ILE A 14 -8.55 0.43 5.12
C ILE A 14 -7.58 0.53 3.95
N GLN A 15 -8.10 0.68 2.72
CA GLN A 15 -7.26 0.81 1.53
C GLN A 15 -6.36 2.04 1.58
N VAL A 16 -6.89 3.20 1.97
CA VAL A 16 -6.13 4.46 2.09
C VAL A 16 -5.10 4.37 3.21
N VAL A 17 -5.48 3.82 4.37
CA VAL A 17 -4.55 3.60 5.49
C VAL A 17 -3.41 2.70 5.07
N LEU A 18 -3.71 1.58 4.41
CA LEU A 18 -2.70 0.64 3.93
C LEU A 18 -1.73 1.30 2.94
N LEU A 19 -2.25 2.10 2.00
CA LEU A 19 -1.44 2.85 1.05
C LEU A 19 -0.49 3.83 1.75
N ILE A 20 -1.02 4.65 2.67
CA ILE A 20 -0.21 5.65 3.40
C ILE A 20 0.87 4.95 4.22
N VAL A 21 0.51 3.89 4.96
CA VAL A 21 1.47 3.16 5.80
C VAL A 21 2.56 2.54 4.94
N ALA A 22 2.24 1.97 3.77
CA ALA A 22 3.24 1.41 2.86
C ALA A 22 4.20 2.46 2.30
N LEU A 23 3.68 3.63 1.91
CA LEU A 23 4.53 4.73 1.42
C LEU A 23 5.44 5.28 2.52
N VAL A 24 4.91 5.47 3.73
CA VAL A 24 5.69 5.94 4.88
C VAL A 24 6.77 4.93 5.26
N ASP A 25 6.44 3.64 5.29
CA ASP A 25 7.40 2.57 5.56
C ASP A 25 8.51 2.53 4.49
N LEU A 26 8.16 2.64 3.20
CA LEU A 26 9.12 2.65 2.10
C LEU A 26 10.13 3.81 2.19
N ILE A 27 9.67 4.98 2.63
CA ILE A 27 10.54 6.15 2.82
C ILE A 27 11.48 5.92 4.01
N ARG A 28 10.98 5.33 5.09
CA ARG A 28 11.71 5.17 6.37
C ARG A 28 12.71 4.02 6.35
N ILE A 29 12.44 2.95 5.61
CA ILE A 29 13.28 1.76 5.63
C ILE A 29 14.63 2.03 4.97
N GLU A 30 15.73 1.48 5.47
CA GLU A 30 17.05 1.74 4.89
C GLU A 30 17.25 1.05 3.54
N SER A 31 16.76 -0.19 3.42
CA SER A 31 16.87 -0.99 2.20
C SER A 31 15.61 -1.80 1.93
N THR A 32 15.39 -2.11 0.66
CA THR A 32 14.28 -2.95 0.18
C THR A 32 14.84 -4.11 -0.63
N ASN A 33 14.04 -5.15 -0.86
CA ASN A 33 14.38 -6.22 -1.80
C ASN A 33 14.25 -5.68 -3.23
N GLY A 34 15.35 -5.18 -3.78
CA GLY A 34 15.37 -4.42 -5.04
C GLY A 34 15.31 -2.90 -4.81
N PRO A 35 15.28 -2.10 -5.89
CA PRO A 35 15.36 -0.65 -5.78
C PRO A 35 14.08 -0.02 -5.20
N LYS A 36 14.23 0.94 -4.28
CA LYS A 36 13.09 1.61 -3.62
C LYS A 36 12.08 2.22 -4.59
N TRP A 37 12.54 2.80 -5.70
CA TRP A 37 11.66 3.44 -6.68
C TRP A 37 10.71 2.45 -7.35
N LEU A 38 11.12 1.19 -7.52
CA LEU A 38 10.27 0.13 -8.06
C LEU A 38 9.10 -0.15 -7.12
N TRP A 39 9.39 -0.22 -5.82
CA TRP A 39 8.36 -0.44 -4.81
C TRP A 39 7.37 0.71 -4.70
N ALA A 40 7.82 1.96 -4.89
CA ALA A 40 6.91 3.11 -4.97
C ALA A 40 5.92 2.96 -6.13
N LEU A 41 6.39 2.54 -7.31
CA LEU A 41 5.52 2.27 -8.45
C LEU A 41 4.53 1.13 -8.16
N VAL A 42 5.02 0.02 -7.60
CA VAL A 42 4.18 -1.12 -7.23
C VAL A 42 3.06 -0.70 -6.27
N ILE A 43 3.39 0.06 -5.22
CA ILE A 43 2.44 0.54 -4.22
C ILE A 43 1.36 1.44 -4.85
N ILE A 44 1.74 2.34 -5.77
CA ILE A 44 0.83 3.33 -6.35
C ILE A 44 -0.03 2.75 -7.47
N PHE A 45 0.55 1.92 -8.35
CA PHE A 45 -0.12 1.47 -9.58
C PHE A 45 -0.90 0.16 -9.42
N ILE A 46 -0.62 -0.65 -8.40
CA ILE A 46 -1.23 -1.98 -8.22
C ILE A 46 -2.38 -1.95 -7.17
N ASN A 47 -2.89 -0.75 -6.82
CA ASN A 47 -3.98 -0.54 -5.85
C ASN A 47 -3.71 -1.29 -4.54
N THR A 48 -4.71 -1.95 -3.93
CA THR A 48 -4.58 -2.67 -2.65
C THR A 48 -3.51 -3.76 -2.68
N LEU A 49 -3.29 -4.40 -3.83
CA LEU A 49 -2.30 -5.46 -3.96
C LEU A 49 -0.87 -4.90 -3.90
N GLY A 50 -0.62 -3.67 -4.34
CA GLY A 50 0.70 -3.03 -4.31
C GLY A 50 1.33 -2.97 -2.91
N PRO A 51 0.67 -2.31 -1.93
CA PRO A 51 1.07 -2.31 -0.53
C PRO A 51 1.24 -3.71 0.07
N ILE A 52 0.33 -4.65 -0.24
CA ILE A 52 0.39 -6.03 0.30
C ILE A 52 1.67 -6.72 -0.19
N VAL A 53 1.94 -6.68 -1.50
CA VAL A 53 3.14 -7.28 -2.09
C VAL A 53 4.40 -6.59 -1.56
N TYR A 54 4.38 -5.27 -1.39
CA TYR A 54 5.48 -4.54 -0.75
C TYR A 54 5.78 -5.06 0.66
N PHE A 55 4.77 -5.19 1.52
CA PHE A 55 5.01 -5.65 2.90
C PHE A 55 5.51 -7.10 2.97
N ILE A 56 5.07 -7.97 2.06
CA ILE A 56 5.45 -9.39 2.06
C ILE A 56 6.84 -9.59 1.44
N PHE A 57 7.10 -8.96 0.30
CA PHE A 57 8.28 -9.24 -0.53
C PHE A 57 9.26 -8.08 -0.61
N GLY A 58 8.79 -6.84 -0.55
CA GLY A 58 9.62 -5.64 -0.76
C GLY A 58 10.32 -5.13 0.48
N ARG A 59 9.63 -5.19 1.62
CA ARG A 59 10.16 -4.78 2.91
C ARG A 59 11.24 -5.77 3.34
N LYS A 60 12.46 -5.25 3.54
CA LYS A 60 13.57 -6.04 4.07
C LYS A 60 13.66 -5.78 5.57
N SER A 61 13.17 -6.72 6.36
CA SER A 61 13.31 -6.72 7.82
C SER A 61 14.76 -6.88 8.25
#